data_AF-A0A6P0JTS8-F1
#
_entry.id   AF-A0A6P0JTS8-F1
#
_cell.length_a   1.000
_cell.length_b   1.000
_cell.length_c   1.000
_cell.angle_alpha   90.00
_cell.angle_beta   90.00
_cell.angle_gamma   90.00
#
_symmetry.space_group_name_H-M   'P 1'
#
loop_
_entity.id
_entity.type
_entity.pdbx_description
1 polymer ?
#
loop_
_entity_poly.entity_id
_entity_poly.type
_entity_poly.pdbx_seq_one_letter_code
_entity_poly.pdbx_strand_id
1 'polypeptide(L)'
;MSLSLRQWLADRQITLERLLDPSANVAGVAFRIVQDMEVKSLTPFDISPVVDVFELPLAESWRILTPITQLTVGLLRLLSRKKPLKRAEGTWLTFQIAYLKALHRMLRQEVQLGRPWLNRAVLPGGPEQDPLQDAKLNNLLKTLRPGKLSDSQAEQALSVLGESFLVQQMNQVCLAWLVANGAEAAEAKLMVQRLCHGLAGYLLAVVVDNAPPLAQLQKFVRLGLRSTRVEEERANYPLHELEPVLDVEREH
;
A
#
# COMPACT_ATOMS: atom_id res chain seq x y z
N MET A 1 10.63 8.53 -17.46
CA MET A 1 11.70 8.86 -16.50
C MET A 1 11.13 8.63 -15.12
N SER A 2 11.78 7.87 -14.23
CA SER A 2 11.30 7.68 -12.86
C SER A 2 11.91 8.70 -11.91
N LEU A 3 11.15 9.14 -10.90
CA LEU A 3 11.63 9.99 -9.81
C LEU A 3 11.81 9.15 -8.55
N SER A 4 13.06 8.96 -8.15
CA SER A 4 13.39 8.38 -6.84
C SER A 4 13.26 9.46 -5.77
N LEU A 5 12.38 9.24 -4.79
CA LEU A 5 12.18 10.16 -3.67
C LEU A 5 13.46 10.26 -2.84
N ARG A 6 14.15 9.13 -2.65
CA ARG A 6 15.42 9.07 -1.92
C ARG A 6 16.49 9.96 -2.58
N GLN A 7 16.70 9.79 -3.89
CA GLN A 7 17.67 10.61 -4.61
C GLN A 7 17.29 12.09 -4.57
N TRP A 8 16.01 12.41 -4.78
CA TRP A 8 15.52 13.78 -4.76
C TRP A 8 15.77 14.48 -3.40
N LEU A 9 15.59 13.76 -2.29
CA LEU A 9 15.88 14.24 -0.94
C LEU A 9 17.38 14.43 -0.71
N ALA A 10 18.20 13.47 -1.17
CA ALA A 10 19.66 13.52 -1.05
C ALA A 10 20.25 14.71 -1.82
N ASP A 11 19.80 14.93 -3.06
CA ASP A 11 20.24 16.05 -3.91
C ASP A 11 19.97 17.42 -3.28
N ARG A 12 18.95 17.51 -2.41
CA ARG A 12 18.53 18.74 -1.73
C ARG A 12 18.95 18.79 -0.27
N GLN A 13 19.79 17.85 0.17
CA GLN A 13 20.32 17.76 1.54
C GLN A 13 19.20 17.75 2.61
N ILE A 14 18.05 17.14 2.28
CA ILE A 14 16.94 17.01 3.22
C ILE A 14 17.13 15.71 4.00
N THR A 15 17.50 15.83 5.27
CA THR A 15 17.68 14.68 6.17
C THR A 15 16.36 13.96 6.41
N LEU A 16 16.37 12.63 6.37
CA LEU A 16 15.18 11.79 6.60
C LEU A 16 14.60 11.95 8.02
N GLU A 17 15.46 12.22 9.00
CA GLU A 17 15.07 12.51 10.40
C GLU A 17 14.16 13.74 10.49
N ARG A 18 14.39 14.74 9.62
CA ARG A 18 13.53 15.93 9.54
C ARG A 18 12.16 15.63 8.97
N LEU A 19 11.91 14.47 8.36
CA LEU A 19 10.58 14.07 7.90
C LEU A 19 9.78 13.37 9.00
N LEU A 20 10.45 12.90 10.06
CA LEU A 20 9.84 12.18 11.18
C LEU A 20 9.39 13.09 12.33
N ASP A 21 9.92 14.32 12.37
CA ASP A 21 9.56 15.30 13.39
C ASP A 21 8.07 15.69 13.26
N PRO A 22 7.27 15.73 14.33
CA PRO A 22 5.90 16.24 14.27
C PRO A 22 5.79 17.69 13.75
N SER A 23 6.85 18.49 13.95
CA SER A 23 6.99 19.84 13.40
C SER A 23 7.51 19.87 11.97
N ALA A 24 7.87 18.72 11.41
CA ALA A 24 8.34 18.58 10.04
C ALA A 24 7.33 19.09 9.03
N ASN A 25 7.79 19.94 8.12
CA ASN A 25 6.98 20.35 6.98
C ASN A 25 7.02 19.30 5.85
N VAL A 26 6.62 18.05 6.15
CA VAL A 26 6.49 16.97 5.16
C VAL A 26 5.59 17.42 4.00
N ALA A 27 4.55 18.20 4.30
CA ALA A 27 3.67 18.80 3.29
C ALA A 27 4.44 19.76 2.36
N GLY A 28 5.34 20.59 2.89
CA GLY A 28 6.17 21.50 2.12
C GLY A 28 7.19 20.77 1.23
N VAL A 29 7.78 19.68 1.74
CA VAL A 29 8.66 18.81 0.94
C VAL A 29 7.87 18.14 -0.19
N ALA A 30 6.73 17.53 0.14
CA ALA A 30 5.84 16.91 -0.84
C ALA A 30 5.37 17.93 -1.89
N PHE A 31 5.08 19.17 -1.49
CA PHE A 31 4.68 20.25 -2.40
C PHE A 31 5.78 20.59 -3.41
N ARG A 32 7.02 20.72 -2.96
CA ARG A 32 8.18 20.96 -3.85
C ARG A 32 8.42 19.81 -4.82
N ILE A 33 8.20 18.56 -4.38
CA ILE A 33 8.27 17.39 -5.26
C ILE A 33 7.18 17.45 -6.31
N VAL A 34 5.93 17.74 -5.94
CA VAL A 34 4.82 17.88 -6.91
C VAL A 34 5.10 18.99 -7.92
N GLN A 35 5.68 20.12 -7.50
CA GLN A 35 6.10 21.17 -8.44
C GLN A 35 7.19 20.69 -9.40
N ASP A 36 8.21 19.97 -8.91
CA ASP A 36 9.27 19.41 -9.76
C ASP A 36 8.73 18.35 -10.74
N MET A 37 7.75 17.54 -10.29
CA MET A 37 7.03 16.61 -11.16
C MET A 37 6.32 17.34 -12.30
N GLU A 38 5.65 18.46 -12.02
CA GLU A 38 4.97 19.26 -13.05
C GLU A 38 5.95 19.82 -14.08
N VAL A 39 7.05 20.43 -13.62
CA VAL A 39 8.10 20.95 -14.50
C VAL A 39 8.66 19.85 -15.40
N LYS A 40 8.79 18.62 -14.88
CA LYS A 40 9.30 17.46 -15.61
C LYS A 40 8.22 16.64 -16.31
N SER A 41 6.95 17.08 -16.27
CA SER A 41 5.79 16.37 -16.83
C SER A 41 5.66 14.91 -16.35
N LEU A 42 6.00 14.67 -15.08
CA LEU A 42 5.92 13.36 -14.43
C LEU A 42 4.53 13.09 -13.88
N THR A 43 4.17 11.81 -13.84
CA THR A 43 2.90 11.29 -13.33
C THR A 43 3.10 10.56 -12.00
N PRO A 44 2.04 10.26 -11.24
CA PRO A 44 2.14 9.47 -10.01
C PRO A 44 2.81 8.09 -10.21
N PHE A 45 2.71 7.52 -11.42
CA PHE A 45 3.35 6.24 -11.77
C PHE A 45 4.87 6.32 -11.87
N ASP A 46 5.42 7.51 -12.08
CA ASP A 46 6.86 7.74 -12.15
C ASP A 46 7.53 7.71 -10.76
N ILE A 47 6.73 7.63 -9.70
CA ILE A 47 7.19 7.48 -8.32
C ILE A 47 6.89 6.06 -7.85
N SER A 48 7.91 5.35 -7.37
CA SER A 48 7.79 3.99 -6.84
C SER A 48 8.49 3.88 -5.48
N PRO A 49 7.80 4.25 -4.38
CA PRO A 49 8.37 4.27 -3.04
C PRO A 49 8.82 2.90 -2.55
N VAL A 50 8.14 1.82 -2.95
CA VAL A 50 8.57 0.44 -2.66
C VAL A 50 9.94 0.15 -3.28
N VAL A 51 10.20 0.63 -4.50
CA VAL A 51 11.52 0.46 -5.13
C VAL A 51 12.58 1.28 -4.42
N ASP A 52 12.27 2.52 -4.03
CA ASP A 52 13.21 3.35 -3.29
C ASP A 52 13.66 2.71 -1.97
N VAL A 53 12.80 1.88 -1.35
CA VAL A 53 13.11 1.11 -0.13
C VAL A 53 13.88 -0.17 -0.46
N PHE A 54 13.48 -0.92 -1.48
CA PHE A 54 14.10 -2.21 -1.83
C PHE A 54 15.42 -2.10 -2.61
N GLU A 55 15.80 -0.90 -3.04
CA GLU A 55 17.14 -0.61 -3.57
C GLU A 55 18.21 -0.49 -2.49
N LEU A 56 17.87 -0.64 -1.22
CA LEU A 56 18.83 -0.53 -0.12
C LEU A 56 18.94 -1.85 0.65
N PRO A 57 20.06 -2.07 1.36
CA PRO A 57 20.15 -3.11 2.38
C PRO A 57 19.20 -2.87 3.54
N LEU A 58 18.86 -3.94 4.26
CA LEU A 58 17.85 -3.96 5.31
C LEU A 58 18.03 -2.85 6.34
N ALA A 59 19.27 -2.60 6.78
CA ALA A 59 19.58 -1.61 7.80
C ALA A 59 19.21 -0.19 7.34
N GLU A 60 19.55 0.17 6.12
CA GLU A 60 19.23 1.46 5.52
C GLU A 60 17.74 1.55 5.15
N SER A 61 17.18 0.50 4.54
CA SER A 61 15.76 0.39 4.22
C SER A 61 14.91 0.65 5.47
N TRP A 62 15.28 0.05 6.61
CA TRP A 62 14.59 0.25 7.89
C TRP A 62 14.52 1.72 8.31
N ARG A 63 15.61 2.48 8.16
CA ARG A 63 15.67 3.90 8.50
C ARG A 63 14.78 4.75 7.60
N ILE A 64 14.70 4.42 6.30
CA ILE A 64 14.01 5.25 5.32
C ILE A 64 12.52 4.90 5.16
N LEU A 65 12.11 3.71 5.61
CA LEU A 65 10.79 3.16 5.34
C LEU A 65 9.65 4.06 5.84
N THR A 66 9.72 4.51 7.11
CA THR A 66 8.70 5.42 7.67
C THR A 66 8.70 6.80 7.00
N PRO A 67 9.85 7.51 6.88
CA PRO A 67 9.93 8.79 6.19
C PRO A 67 9.36 8.76 4.76
N ILE A 68 9.75 7.75 3.97
CA ILE A 68 9.30 7.59 2.58
C ILE A 68 7.80 7.30 2.52
N THR A 69 7.28 6.49 3.44
CA THR A 69 5.83 6.23 3.53
C THR A 69 5.06 7.51 3.83
N GLN A 70 5.49 8.30 4.82
CA GLN A 70 4.85 9.56 5.19
C GLN A 70 4.92 10.59 4.07
N LEU A 71 6.06 10.71 3.41
CA LEU A 71 6.23 11.57 2.25
C LEU A 71 5.29 11.17 1.11
N THR A 72 5.16 9.87 0.84
CA THR A 72 4.22 9.34 -0.17
C THR A 72 2.77 9.67 0.16
N VAL A 73 2.38 9.58 1.43
CA VAL A 73 1.04 10.03 1.89
C VAL A 73 0.86 11.53 1.64
N GLY A 74 1.89 12.34 1.93
CA GLY A 74 1.89 13.78 1.62
C GLY A 74 1.70 14.07 0.13
N LEU A 75 2.41 13.34 -0.73
CA LEU A 75 2.27 13.43 -2.19
C LEU A 75 0.86 13.07 -2.64
N LEU A 76 0.31 11.94 -2.17
CA LEU A 76 -1.06 11.53 -2.47
C LEU A 76 -2.07 12.65 -2.18
N ARG A 77 -1.99 13.25 -0.98
CA ARG A 77 -2.90 14.32 -0.55
C ARG A 77 -2.77 15.57 -1.42
N LEU A 78 -1.55 15.97 -1.77
CA LEU A 78 -1.31 17.18 -2.56
C LEU A 78 -1.67 17.01 -4.03
N LEU A 79 -1.34 15.86 -4.62
CA LEU A 79 -1.70 15.53 -6.00
C LEU A 79 -3.22 15.56 -6.18
N SER A 80 -3.96 14.97 -5.24
CA SER A 80 -5.42 14.98 -5.28
C SER A 80 -6.06 16.35 -5.10
N ARG A 81 -5.42 17.28 -4.38
CA ARG A 81 -5.94 18.65 -4.19
C ARG A 81 -5.88 19.47 -5.47
N LYS A 82 -4.84 19.25 -6.29
CA LYS A 82 -4.68 19.94 -7.58
C LYS A 82 -5.64 19.38 -8.63
N LYS A 83 -5.78 18.06 -8.69
CA LYS A 83 -6.67 17.37 -9.62
C LYS A 83 -7.17 16.07 -8.99
N PRO A 84 -8.44 15.69 -9.16
CA PRO A 84 -8.91 14.36 -8.77
C PRO A 84 -8.03 13.28 -9.40
N LEU A 85 -7.48 12.41 -8.56
CA LEU A 85 -6.64 11.30 -9.02
C LEU A 85 -7.49 10.33 -9.84
N LYS A 86 -6.92 9.86 -10.96
CA LYS A 86 -7.52 8.72 -11.68
C LYS A 86 -7.52 7.50 -10.75
N ARG A 87 -8.44 6.56 -10.98
CA ARG A 87 -8.51 5.32 -10.19
C ARG A 87 -7.17 4.60 -10.21
N ALA A 88 -6.57 4.41 -11.39
CA ALA A 88 -5.27 3.76 -11.49
C ALA A 88 -4.14 4.47 -10.73
N GLU A 89 -4.10 5.81 -10.74
CA GLU A 89 -3.10 6.60 -9.99
C GLU A 89 -3.31 6.49 -8.47
N GLY A 90 -4.57 6.60 -8.04
CA GLY A 90 -4.96 6.43 -6.65
C GLY A 90 -4.64 5.03 -6.14
N THR A 91 -5.00 3.99 -6.92
CA THR A 91 -4.68 2.58 -6.62
C THR A 91 -3.17 2.40 -6.51
N TRP A 92 -2.39 2.89 -7.47
CA TRP A 92 -0.94 2.78 -7.45
C TRP A 92 -0.33 3.33 -6.15
N LEU A 93 -0.60 4.59 -5.82
CA LEU A 93 -0.06 5.21 -4.61
C LEU A 93 -0.58 4.53 -3.33
N THR A 94 -1.86 4.15 -3.30
CA THR A 94 -2.48 3.50 -2.14
C THR A 94 -1.85 2.14 -1.85
N PHE A 95 -1.62 1.32 -2.89
CA PHE A 95 -0.95 0.03 -2.73
C PHE A 95 0.50 0.21 -2.30
N GLN A 96 1.24 1.16 -2.87
CA GLN A 96 2.61 1.45 -2.45
C GLN A 96 2.68 1.84 -0.96
N ILE A 97 1.80 2.73 -0.50
CA ILE A 97 1.73 3.15 0.92
C ILE A 97 1.34 1.97 1.81
N ALA A 98 0.30 1.22 1.45
CA ALA A 98 -0.19 0.10 2.25
C ALA A 98 0.85 -1.01 2.35
N TYR A 99 1.55 -1.30 1.25
CA TYR A 99 2.62 -2.30 1.20
C TYR A 99 3.78 -1.91 2.11
N LEU A 100 4.23 -0.65 2.06
CA LEU A 100 5.28 -0.16 2.95
C LEU A 100 4.84 -0.20 4.42
N LYS A 101 3.61 0.22 4.75
CA LYS A 101 3.08 0.10 6.12
C LYS A 101 3.07 -1.36 6.60
N ALA A 102 2.65 -2.29 5.74
CA ALA A 102 2.62 -3.72 6.05
C ALA A 102 4.03 -4.29 6.26
N LEU A 103 4.96 -3.94 5.36
CA LEU A 103 6.37 -4.31 5.46
C LEU A 103 6.99 -3.80 6.76
N HIS A 104 6.75 -2.54 7.14
CA HIS A 104 7.23 -1.97 8.40
C HIS A 104 6.77 -2.80 9.60
N ARG A 105 5.47 -3.14 9.65
CA ARG A 105 4.91 -3.90 10.75
C ARG A 105 5.52 -5.30 10.81
N MET A 106 5.62 -5.96 9.66
CA MET A 106 6.19 -7.30 9.55
C MET A 106 7.65 -7.29 10.04
N LEU A 107 8.48 -6.39 9.53
CA LEU A 107 9.89 -6.27 9.96
C LEU A 107 9.98 -5.94 11.46
N ARG A 108 9.12 -5.06 11.99
CA ARG A 108 9.07 -4.78 13.43
C ARG A 108 8.75 -6.02 14.26
N GLN A 109 7.83 -6.87 13.79
CA GLN A 109 7.52 -8.12 14.46
C GLN A 109 8.71 -9.09 14.44
N GLU A 110 9.42 -9.19 13.31
CA GLU A 110 10.62 -10.04 13.22
C GLU A 110 11.72 -9.57 14.19
N VAL A 111 11.91 -8.26 14.32
CA VAL A 111 12.86 -7.66 15.28
C VAL A 111 12.43 -7.96 16.72
N GLN A 112 11.15 -7.78 17.05
CA GLN A 112 10.62 -8.08 18.38
C GLN A 112 10.72 -9.56 18.75
N LEU A 113 10.63 -10.45 17.75
CA LEU A 113 10.78 -11.89 17.93
C LEU A 113 12.25 -12.34 17.96
N GLY A 114 13.21 -11.43 17.78
CA GLY A 114 14.65 -11.75 17.81
C GLY A 114 15.06 -12.79 16.77
N ARG A 115 14.48 -12.70 15.56
CA ARG A 115 14.63 -13.76 14.55
C ARG A 115 16.09 -13.86 14.06
N PRO A 116 16.68 -15.07 13.98
CA PRO A 116 18.11 -15.24 13.66
C PRO A 116 18.54 -14.67 12.32
N TRP A 117 17.65 -14.66 11.32
CA TRP A 117 17.95 -14.12 10.00
C TRP A 117 18.30 -12.62 10.03
N LEU A 118 17.78 -11.87 11.00
CA LEU A 118 18.12 -10.45 11.18
C LEU A 118 19.59 -10.27 11.56
N ASN A 119 20.17 -11.20 12.31
CA ASN A 119 21.59 -11.16 12.61
C ASN A 119 22.41 -11.36 11.33
N ARG A 120 21.96 -12.23 10.42
CA ARG A 120 22.59 -12.40 9.10
C ARG A 120 22.46 -11.15 8.23
N ALA A 121 21.32 -10.47 8.31
CA ALA A 121 21.03 -9.28 7.53
C ALA A 121 21.74 -8.00 8.02
N VAL A 122 22.16 -7.97 9.29
CA VAL A 122 22.82 -6.81 9.94
C VAL A 122 24.34 -7.00 10.05
N LEU A 123 24.85 -8.22 9.86
CA LEU A 123 26.28 -8.42 9.74
C LEU A 123 26.78 -7.60 8.54
N PRO A 124 27.88 -6.83 8.68
CA PRO A 124 28.52 -6.18 7.55
C PRO A 124 29.08 -7.27 6.65
N GLY A 125 28.24 -7.72 5.72
CA GLY A 125 28.61 -8.70 4.72
C GLY A 125 29.72 -8.15 3.84
N GLY A 126 30.62 -9.04 3.43
CA GLY A 126 31.53 -8.73 2.33
C GLY A 126 30.77 -8.27 1.08
N PRO A 127 31.48 -7.80 0.05
CA PRO A 127 30.91 -7.17 -1.15
C PRO A 127 29.79 -7.97 -1.83
N GLU A 128 29.66 -9.28 -1.61
CA GLU A 128 28.61 -10.15 -2.16
C GLU A 128 27.21 -10.02 -1.50
N GLN A 129 27.08 -9.33 -0.36
CA GLN A 129 25.81 -9.19 0.37
C GLN A 129 25.10 -7.86 0.16
N ASP A 130 25.61 -7.00 -0.74
CA ASP A 130 24.85 -5.83 -1.14
C ASP A 130 23.68 -6.31 -2.02
N PRO A 131 22.41 -6.15 -1.60
CA PRO A 131 21.26 -6.56 -2.41
C PRO A 131 21.26 -5.91 -3.80
N LEU A 132 21.97 -4.79 -3.97
CA LEU A 132 22.21 -4.14 -5.26
C LEU A 132 23.02 -4.98 -6.25
N GLN A 133 23.76 -6.01 -5.82
CA GLN A 133 24.49 -6.91 -6.72
C GLN A 133 23.63 -8.07 -7.25
N ASP A 134 22.47 -8.34 -6.64
CA ASP A 134 21.58 -9.38 -7.12
C ASP A 134 20.90 -8.95 -8.43
N ALA A 135 21.37 -9.52 -9.55
CA ALA A 135 20.82 -9.28 -10.88
C ALA A 135 19.33 -9.61 -10.98
N LYS A 136 18.84 -10.59 -10.21
CA LYS A 136 17.42 -10.95 -10.18
C LYS A 136 16.60 -9.86 -9.50
N LEU A 137 17.05 -9.35 -8.35
CA LEU A 137 16.39 -8.25 -7.67
C LEU A 137 16.35 -7.00 -8.55
N ASN A 138 17.47 -6.63 -9.16
CA ASN A 138 17.54 -5.47 -10.07
C ASN A 138 16.58 -5.57 -11.26
N ASN A 139 16.44 -6.75 -11.85
CA ASN A 139 15.48 -6.97 -12.93
C ASN A 139 14.04 -6.83 -12.44
N LEU A 140 13.72 -7.35 -11.25
CA LEU A 140 12.38 -7.21 -10.66
C LEU A 140 12.08 -5.75 -10.29
N LEU A 141 13.04 -5.01 -9.71
CA LEU A 141 12.89 -3.58 -9.41
C LEU A 141 12.63 -2.75 -10.67
N LYS A 142 13.29 -3.08 -11.79
CA LYS A 142 13.01 -2.45 -13.09
C LYS A 142 11.59 -2.70 -13.57
N THR A 143 11.01 -3.88 -13.31
CA THR A 143 9.60 -4.15 -13.68
C THR A 143 8.59 -3.37 -12.82
N LEU A 144 8.99 -2.93 -11.61
CA LEU A 144 8.17 -2.10 -10.73
C LEU A 144 8.37 -0.59 -10.96
N ARG A 145 9.30 -0.17 -11.83
CA ARG A 145 9.58 1.23 -12.22
C ARG A 145 9.17 1.51 -13.66
N PRO A 146 8.71 2.73 -13.96
CA PRO A 146 7.32 3.17 -13.76
C PRO A 146 6.31 2.12 -14.26
N GLY A 147 5.49 1.60 -13.35
CA GLY A 147 4.40 0.69 -13.70
C GLY A 147 3.22 1.46 -14.27
N LYS A 148 2.88 1.29 -15.55
CA LYS A 148 1.59 1.76 -16.07
C LYS A 148 0.51 0.80 -15.63
N LEU A 149 -0.31 1.22 -14.66
CA LEU A 149 -1.51 0.49 -14.30
C LEU A 149 -2.66 0.97 -15.18
N SER A 150 -3.26 0.07 -15.97
CA SER A 150 -4.52 0.41 -16.67
C SER A 150 -5.66 0.51 -15.66
N ASP A 151 -6.77 1.17 -16.04
CA ASP A 151 -7.93 1.27 -15.15
C ASP A 151 -8.54 -0.11 -14.83
N SER A 152 -8.46 -1.05 -15.78
CA SER A 152 -8.87 -2.45 -15.60
C SER A 152 -7.96 -3.20 -14.62
N GLN A 153 -6.63 -3.03 -14.72
CA GLN A 153 -5.69 -3.61 -13.76
C GLN A 153 -5.86 -3.00 -12.37
N ALA A 154 -6.18 -1.70 -12.29
CA ALA A 154 -6.45 -1.03 -11.04
C ALA A 154 -7.71 -1.57 -10.36
N GLU A 155 -8.76 -1.83 -11.13
CA GLU A 155 -9.99 -2.45 -10.64
C GLU A 155 -9.74 -3.90 -10.21
N GLN A 156 -9.04 -4.69 -11.02
CA GLN A 156 -8.64 -6.05 -10.65
C GLN A 156 -7.81 -6.06 -9.37
N ALA A 157 -6.89 -5.10 -9.21
CA ALA A 157 -6.08 -4.97 -8.01
C ALA A 157 -6.92 -4.75 -6.77
N LEU A 158 -7.97 -3.94 -6.85
CA LEU A 158 -8.87 -3.67 -5.73
C LEU A 158 -9.84 -4.83 -5.45
N SER A 159 -10.23 -5.58 -6.48
CA SER A 159 -11.21 -6.66 -6.37
C SER A 159 -10.61 -7.98 -5.88
N VAL A 160 -9.42 -8.35 -6.36
CA VAL A 160 -8.77 -9.64 -6.08
C VAL A 160 -7.53 -9.48 -5.19
N LEU A 161 -7.20 -8.25 -4.77
CA LEU A 161 -6.15 -7.87 -3.81
C LEU A 161 -4.87 -8.73 -3.90
N GLY A 162 -4.79 -9.81 -3.12
CA GLY A 162 -3.63 -10.69 -3.00
C GLY A 162 -3.23 -11.42 -4.29
N GLU A 163 -4.17 -11.68 -5.20
CA GLU A 163 -3.88 -12.36 -6.48
C GLU A 163 -3.66 -11.40 -7.64
N SER A 164 -3.75 -10.09 -7.38
CA SER A 164 -3.53 -9.10 -8.42
C SER A 164 -2.09 -9.08 -8.91
N PHE A 165 -1.91 -8.80 -10.20
CA PHE A 165 -0.58 -8.69 -10.81
C PHE A 165 0.32 -7.70 -10.05
N LEU A 166 -0.23 -6.56 -9.63
CA LEU A 166 0.50 -5.55 -8.86
C LEU A 166 1.04 -6.10 -7.53
N VAL A 167 0.20 -6.81 -6.77
CA VAL A 167 0.61 -7.38 -5.48
C VAL A 167 1.59 -8.54 -5.69
N GLN A 168 1.37 -9.37 -6.71
CA GLN A 168 2.32 -10.43 -7.09
C GLN A 168 3.70 -9.87 -7.43
N GLN A 169 3.77 -8.77 -8.20
CA GLN A 169 5.05 -8.10 -8.50
C GLN A 169 5.71 -7.56 -7.23
N MET A 170 4.97 -6.83 -6.37
CA MET A 170 5.51 -6.33 -5.10
C MET A 170 6.03 -7.47 -4.21
N ASN A 171 5.31 -8.60 -4.16
CA ASN A 171 5.69 -9.78 -3.40
C ASN A 171 6.93 -10.47 -3.93
N GLN A 172 7.07 -10.58 -5.26
CA GLN A 172 8.26 -11.17 -5.87
C GLN A 172 9.50 -10.31 -5.58
N VAL A 173 9.37 -8.98 -5.68
CA VAL A 173 10.44 -8.06 -5.31
C VAL A 173 10.78 -8.19 -3.83
N CYS A 174 9.78 -8.18 -2.94
CA CYS A 174 9.99 -8.32 -1.50
C CYS A 174 10.66 -9.64 -1.13
N LEU A 175 10.25 -10.75 -1.75
CA LEU A 175 10.87 -12.06 -1.54
C LEU A 175 12.33 -12.05 -1.97
N ALA A 176 12.63 -11.56 -3.17
CA ALA A 176 14.00 -11.46 -3.67
C ALA A 176 14.85 -10.57 -2.76
N TRP A 177 14.31 -9.44 -2.32
CA TRP A 177 14.97 -8.52 -1.41
C TRP A 177 15.27 -9.16 -0.05
N LEU A 178 14.32 -9.88 0.56
CA LEU A 178 14.55 -10.59 1.82
C LEU A 178 15.66 -11.64 1.71
N VAL A 179 15.67 -12.41 0.61
CA VAL A 179 16.69 -13.42 0.35
C VAL A 179 18.06 -12.78 0.11
N ALA A 180 18.12 -11.68 -0.65
CA ALA A 180 19.35 -10.93 -0.87
C ALA A 180 19.91 -10.34 0.43
N ASN A 181 19.06 -10.04 1.41
CA ASN A 181 19.45 -9.62 2.76
C ASN A 181 19.72 -10.79 3.72
N GLY A 182 19.86 -12.03 3.24
CA GLY A 182 20.27 -13.18 4.05
C GLY A 182 19.15 -13.92 4.78
N ALA A 183 17.88 -13.68 4.43
CA ALA A 183 16.79 -14.57 4.84
C ALA A 183 16.78 -15.85 4.01
N GLU A 184 16.44 -16.99 4.62
CA GLU A 184 16.24 -18.21 3.84
C GLU A 184 14.98 -18.12 2.99
N ALA A 185 14.98 -18.78 1.82
CA ALA A 185 13.85 -18.71 0.89
C ALA A 185 12.52 -19.18 1.51
N ALA A 186 12.55 -20.15 2.43
CA ALA A 186 11.37 -20.61 3.14
C ALA A 186 10.86 -19.56 4.13
N GLU A 187 11.75 -18.93 4.91
CA GLU A 187 11.42 -17.85 5.85
C GLU A 187 10.87 -16.62 5.10
N ALA A 188 11.51 -16.23 4.00
CA ALA A 188 11.08 -15.14 3.14
C ALA A 188 9.66 -15.37 2.58
N LYS A 189 9.33 -16.59 2.17
CA LYS A 189 7.97 -16.94 1.72
C LYS A 189 6.94 -16.76 2.84
N LEU A 190 7.23 -17.23 4.06
CA LEU A 190 6.32 -17.06 5.21
C LEU A 190 6.16 -15.59 5.60
N MET A 191 7.22 -14.80 5.50
CA MET A 191 7.19 -13.34 5.69
C MET A 191 6.26 -12.66 4.67
N VAL A 192 6.45 -12.95 3.39
CA VAL A 192 5.61 -12.40 2.32
C VAL A 192 4.16 -12.85 2.45
N GLN A 193 3.89 -14.11 2.81
CA GLN A 193 2.52 -14.58 3.07
C GLN A 193 1.85 -13.79 4.19
N ARG A 194 2.53 -13.57 5.32
CA ARG A 194 2.02 -12.73 6.41
C ARG A 194 1.74 -11.30 5.97
N LEU A 195 2.63 -10.72 5.17
CA LEU A 195 2.43 -9.40 4.58
C LEU A 195 1.17 -9.36 3.71
N CYS A 196 0.98 -10.35 2.82
CA CYS A 196 -0.21 -10.47 1.97
C CYS A 196 -1.51 -10.57 2.78
N HIS A 197 -1.53 -11.41 3.82
CA HIS A 197 -2.71 -11.56 4.68
C HIS A 197 -3.07 -10.26 5.40
N GLY A 198 -2.08 -9.46 5.80
CA GLY A 198 -2.30 -8.17 6.43
C GLY A 198 -2.64 -7.03 5.45
N LEU A 199 -2.31 -7.17 4.16
CA LEU A 199 -2.34 -6.06 3.18
C LEU A 199 -3.73 -5.44 3.04
N ALA A 200 -4.80 -6.24 3.06
CA ALA A 200 -6.17 -5.73 2.98
C ALA A 200 -6.50 -4.76 4.12
N GLY A 201 -6.06 -5.05 5.34
CA GLY A 201 -6.24 -4.16 6.50
C GLY A 201 -5.47 -2.85 6.36
N TYR A 202 -4.24 -2.90 5.83
CA TYR A 202 -3.46 -1.69 5.57
C TYR A 202 -4.04 -0.85 4.44
N LEU A 203 -4.53 -1.48 3.38
CA LEU A 203 -5.23 -0.79 2.28
C LEU A 203 -6.46 -0.06 2.80
N LEU A 204 -7.30 -0.75 3.59
CA LEU A 204 -8.46 -0.15 4.24
C LEU A 204 -8.05 1.07 5.08
N ALA A 205 -7.05 0.92 5.94
CA ALA A 205 -6.56 2.02 6.77
C ALA A 205 -6.08 3.22 5.94
N VAL A 206 -5.33 2.99 4.86
CA VAL A 206 -4.87 4.08 3.99
C VAL A 206 -6.03 4.79 3.30
N VAL A 207 -7.06 4.07 2.84
CA VAL A 207 -8.24 4.68 2.23
C VAL A 207 -9.05 5.46 3.26
N VAL A 208 -9.23 4.95 4.49
CA VAL A 208 -9.91 5.68 5.58
C VAL A 208 -9.17 6.96 5.94
N ASP A 209 -7.86 6.85 6.24
CA ASP A 209 -7.01 7.98 6.66
C ASP A 209 -6.88 9.07 5.59
N ASN A 210 -7.22 8.72 4.34
CA ASN A 210 -7.13 9.59 3.18
C ASN A 210 -8.42 9.51 2.36
N ALA A 211 -9.57 9.51 3.04
CA ALA A 211 -10.88 9.35 2.39
C ALA A 211 -11.15 10.41 1.31
N PRO A 212 -10.96 11.72 1.55
CA PRO A 212 -11.21 12.74 0.51
C PRO A 212 -10.40 12.54 -0.78
N PRO A 213 -9.06 12.32 -0.75
CA PRO A 213 -8.28 12.13 -1.97
C PRO A 213 -8.47 10.76 -2.65
N LEU A 214 -9.13 9.81 -1.98
CA LEU A 214 -9.34 8.44 -2.46
C LEU A 214 -10.82 8.09 -2.59
N ALA A 215 -11.70 9.08 -2.82
CA ALA A 215 -13.14 8.88 -2.94
C ALA A 215 -13.51 7.78 -3.96
N GLN A 216 -12.80 7.73 -5.09
CA GLN A 216 -12.97 6.72 -6.14
C GLN A 216 -12.66 5.28 -5.69
N LEU A 217 -11.89 5.10 -4.62
CA LEU A 217 -11.51 3.80 -4.06
C LEU A 217 -12.45 3.32 -2.94
N GLN A 218 -13.19 4.23 -2.30
CA GLN A 218 -14.03 3.92 -1.13
C GLN A 218 -15.07 2.83 -1.40
N LYS A 219 -15.62 2.80 -2.63
CA LYS A 219 -16.59 1.77 -3.06
C LYS A 219 -16.02 0.34 -3.02
N PHE A 220 -14.71 0.19 -3.21
CA PHE A 220 -14.06 -1.12 -3.25
C PHE A 220 -13.68 -1.63 -1.85
N VAL A 221 -13.38 -0.72 -0.93
CA VAL A 221 -13.08 -1.05 0.48
C VAL A 221 -14.31 -1.04 1.39
N ARG A 222 -15.50 -0.87 0.81
CA ARG A 222 -16.81 -0.87 1.51
C ARG A 222 -16.86 0.10 2.70
N LEU A 223 -16.17 1.24 2.57
CA LEU A 223 -16.25 2.31 3.55
C LEU A 223 -17.59 3.03 3.37
N GLY A 224 -18.58 2.62 4.17
CA GLY A 224 -19.78 3.41 4.40
C GLY A 224 -20.69 3.61 3.19
N LEU A 225 -21.30 2.52 2.71
CA LEU A 225 -22.75 2.44 2.70
C LEU A 225 -23.09 1.07 3.27
N ARG A 226 -23.50 1.02 4.54
CA ARG A 226 -24.59 0.10 4.89
C ARG A 226 -25.71 0.53 3.94
N SER A 227 -25.79 -0.11 2.78
CA SER A 227 -26.99 -0.01 1.97
C SER A 227 -28.13 -0.34 2.92
N THR A 228 -29.07 0.58 2.99
CA THR A 228 -30.44 0.51 3.49
C THR A 228 -31.25 -0.67 2.92
N ARG A 229 -30.59 -1.79 2.61
CA ARG A 229 -31.21 -3.03 2.14
C ARG A 229 -31.95 -3.81 3.23
N VAL A 230 -31.98 -3.30 4.46
CA VAL A 230 -32.84 -3.83 5.54
C VAL A 230 -34.13 -3.01 5.70
N GLU A 231 -34.25 -1.84 5.07
CA GLU A 231 -35.49 -1.04 5.14
C GLU A 231 -36.44 -1.30 3.96
N GLU A 232 -35.94 -1.69 2.78
CA GLU A 232 -36.83 -2.09 1.66
C GLU A 232 -37.38 -3.53 1.80
N GLU A 233 -36.68 -4.44 2.50
CA GLU A 233 -37.23 -5.79 2.79
C GLU A 233 -38.20 -5.81 3.98
N ARG A 234 -38.26 -4.74 4.79
CA ARG A 234 -39.29 -4.58 5.84
C ARG A 234 -40.53 -3.81 5.40
N ALA A 235 -40.47 -3.12 4.26
CA ALA A 235 -41.62 -2.42 3.68
C ALA A 235 -42.48 -3.29 2.76
N ASN A 236 -42.12 -4.57 2.55
CA ASN A 236 -42.79 -5.46 1.59
C ASN A 236 -43.39 -6.72 2.22
N TYR A 237 -43.66 -6.70 3.53
CA TYR A 237 -44.65 -7.61 4.09
C TYR A 237 -46.03 -6.98 3.85
N PRO A 238 -46.88 -7.53 2.97
CA PRO A 238 -48.29 -7.23 3.06
C PRO A 238 -48.73 -7.66 4.46
N LEU A 239 -49.27 -6.71 5.21
CA LEU A 239 -50.15 -7.01 6.33
C LEU A 239 -51.28 -7.84 5.74
N HIS A 240 -51.14 -9.16 5.75
CA HIS A 240 -52.28 -10.03 5.57
C HIS A 240 -53.21 -9.70 6.73
N GLU A 241 -54.28 -9.02 6.35
CA GLU A 241 -55.53 -8.91 7.07
C GLU A 241 -55.81 -10.25 7.75
N LEU A 242 -55.67 -10.26 9.08
CA LEU A 242 -56.39 -11.23 9.89
C LEU A 242 -57.85 -10.77 9.84
N GLU A 243 -58.56 -11.15 8.78
CA GLU A 243 -60.00 -11.09 8.78
C GLU A 243 -60.54 -12.01 9.89
N PRO A 244 -61.53 -11.57 10.67
CA PRO A 244 -62.15 -12.39 11.69
C PRO A 244 -63.19 -13.30 11.03
N VAL A 245 -62.97 -14.61 11.03
CA VAL A 245 -64.05 -15.57 10.76
C VAL A 245 -64.65 -15.98 12.10
N LEU A 246 -65.74 -15.29 12.46
CA LEU A 246 -66.68 -15.73 13.46
C LEU A 246 -67.67 -16.76 12.86
N ASP A 247 -68.10 -17.64 13.76
CA ASP A 247 -69.34 -18.41 13.79
C ASP A 247 -69.38 -19.79 13.10
N VAL A 248 -69.38 -20.88 13.90
CA VAL A 248 -70.54 -21.60 14.51
C VAL A 248 -71.03 -22.66 13.50
N GLU A 249 -71.03 -23.98 13.74
CA GLU A 249 -72.01 -24.71 14.55
C GLU A 249 -71.75 -26.25 14.48
N ARG A 250 -71.84 -26.93 15.64
CA ARG A 250 -72.56 -28.21 15.95
C ARG A 250 -72.25 -29.58 15.29
N GLU A 251 -72.41 -30.58 16.17
CA GLU A 251 -72.78 -32.02 15.99
C GLU A 251 -71.67 -32.94 15.42
N HIS A 252 -71.30 -34.09 16.01
CA HIS A 252 -71.94 -35.06 16.92
C HIS A 252 -70.93 -35.69 17.89
#